data_AF-A0A420EZ05-F1
#
_entry.id   AF-A0A420EZ05-F1
#
_cell.length_a   1.000
_cell.length_b   1.000
_cell.length_c   1.000
_cell.angle_alpha   90.00
_cell.angle_beta   90.00
_cell.angle_gamma   90.00
#
_symmetry.space_group_name_H-M   'P 1'
#
loop_
_entity.id
_entity.type
_entity.pdbx_description
1 polymer ?
#
loop_
_entity_poly.entity_id
_entity_poly.type
_entity_poly.pdbx_seq_one_letter_code
_entity_poly.pdbx_strand_id
1 'polypeptide(L)'
;MSAPEKERVRTQSVGDLLGDVTRDMSTLVRQEIQLAKAELREEAKSAAKAGGMFGGAALAGFLTILFVSYAAWWGLSNVMDQGWAALIVAAVWAVATAILAVAGRARLRQVRGVLPRTQETVRQVPGAIRDPIRDR
;
A
#
# COMPACT_ATOMS: atom_id res chain seq x y z
N MET A 1 -9.82 -66.35 4.00
CA MET A 1 -10.43 -66.45 5.35
C MET A 1 -9.72 -65.44 6.24
N SER A 2 -10.17 -64.18 6.25
CA SER A 2 -11.27 -63.58 7.04
C SER A 2 -10.77 -62.96 8.35
N ALA A 3 -10.79 -61.63 8.35
CA ALA A 3 -10.23 -60.62 9.25
C ALA A 3 -10.69 -60.65 10.73
N PRO A 4 -10.05 -59.79 11.55
CA PRO A 4 -10.85 -58.88 12.38
C PRO A 4 -10.33 -57.43 12.29
N GLU A 5 -10.80 -56.70 11.29
CA GLU A 5 -10.81 -55.21 11.32
C GLU A 5 -12.04 -54.68 12.09
N LYS A 6 -12.97 -55.57 12.44
CA LYS A 6 -14.29 -55.25 13.03
C LYS A 6 -14.29 -54.93 14.52
N GLU A 7 -13.15 -54.98 15.20
CA GLU A 7 -13.09 -54.76 16.67
C GLU A 7 -12.61 -53.35 17.06
N ARG A 8 -11.95 -52.60 16.16
CA ARG A 8 -11.57 -51.19 16.43
C ARG A 8 -12.73 -50.20 16.34
N VAL A 9 -13.86 -50.62 15.76
CA VAL A 9 -15.03 -49.76 15.50
C VAL A 9 -16.05 -49.77 16.65
N ARG A 10 -16.00 -50.74 17.58
CA ARG A 10 -17.01 -50.85 18.66
C ARG A 10 -16.68 -50.10 19.95
N THR A 11 -15.51 -49.46 20.05
CA THR A 11 -15.08 -48.81 21.31
C THR A 11 -14.73 -47.33 21.15
N GLN A 12 -14.92 -46.73 19.98
CA GLN A 12 -14.93 -45.27 19.87
C GLN A 12 -16.31 -44.79 20.30
N SER A 13 -16.34 -44.06 21.42
CA SER A 13 -17.57 -43.42 21.87
C SER A 13 -17.93 -42.28 20.91
N VAL A 14 -19.20 -41.87 20.91
CA VAL A 14 -19.65 -40.66 20.19
C VAL A 14 -18.84 -39.43 20.62
N GLY A 15 -18.33 -39.41 21.87
CA GLY A 15 -17.46 -38.37 22.39
C GLY A 15 -16.07 -38.34 21.73
N ASP A 16 -15.51 -39.50 21.37
CA ASP A 16 -14.21 -39.59 20.70
C ASP A 16 -14.31 -39.07 19.26
N LEU A 17 -15.36 -39.45 18.53
CA LEU A 17 -15.62 -38.95 17.17
C LEU A 17 -15.90 -37.44 17.13
N LEU A 18 -16.63 -36.91 18.12
CA LEU A 18 -16.86 -35.46 18.24
C LEU A 18 -15.56 -34.71 18.55
N GLY A 19 -14.68 -35.33 19.35
CA GLY A 19 -13.35 -34.82 19.68
C GLY A 19 -12.44 -34.73 18.45
N ASP A 20 -12.46 -35.76 17.60
CA ASP A 20 -11.70 -35.80 16.35
C ASP A 20 -12.18 -34.73 15.36
N VAL A 21 -13.50 -34.60 15.14
CA VAL A 21 -14.07 -33.55 14.28
C VAL A 21 -13.73 -32.15 14.79
N THR A 22 -13.82 -31.92 16.10
CA THR A 22 -13.47 -30.61 16.70
C THR A 22 -11.98 -30.30 16.52
N ARG A 23 -11.12 -31.32 16.60
CA ARG A 23 -9.68 -31.20 16.38
C ARG A 23 -9.34 -30.92 14.92
N ASP A 24 -10.03 -31.55 13.99
CA ASP A 24 -9.87 -31.32 12.55
C ASP A 24 -10.34 -29.91 12.17
N MET A 25 -11.48 -29.45 12.69
CA MET A 25 -11.96 -28.08 12.49
C MET A 25 -10.97 -27.05 13.06
N SER A 26 -10.42 -27.29 14.26
CA SER A 26 -9.38 -26.44 14.85
C SER A 26 -8.11 -26.41 13.99
N THR A 27 -7.78 -27.53 13.35
CA THR A 27 -6.65 -27.64 12.42
C THR A 27 -6.88 -26.83 11.15
N LEU A 28 -8.07 -26.91 10.54
CA LEU A 28 -8.45 -26.14 9.35
C LEU A 28 -8.41 -24.63 9.63
N VAL A 29 -9.00 -24.17 10.73
CA VAL A 29 -8.98 -22.74 11.09
C VAL A 29 -7.54 -22.23 11.24
N ARG A 30 -6.67 -23.03 11.87
CA ARG A 30 -5.24 -22.68 11.98
C ARG A 30 -4.57 -22.63 10.61
N GLN A 31 -4.89 -23.55 9.71
CA GLN A 31 -4.34 -23.57 8.34
C GLN A 31 -4.78 -22.34 7.56
N GLU A 32 -6.04 -21.95 7.61
CA GLU A 32 -6.56 -20.76 6.93
C GLU A 32 -5.87 -19.49 7.42
N ILE A 33 -5.63 -19.39 8.73
CA ILE A 33 -4.85 -18.29 9.32
C ILE A 33 -3.41 -18.31 8.82
N GLN A 34 -2.76 -19.48 8.73
CA GLN A 34 -1.40 -19.57 8.19
C GLN A 34 -1.34 -19.21 6.72
N LEU A 35 -2.35 -19.60 5.93
CA LEU A 35 -2.46 -19.27 4.52
C LEU A 35 -2.65 -17.76 4.32
N ALA A 36 -3.63 -17.17 5.00
CA ALA A 36 -3.86 -15.72 4.95
C ALA A 36 -2.62 -14.94 5.38
N LYS A 37 -1.89 -15.43 6.40
CA LYS A 37 -0.62 -14.83 6.83
C LYS A 37 0.48 -14.97 5.77
N ALA A 38 0.51 -16.07 5.02
CA ALA A 38 1.46 -16.28 3.93
C ALA A 38 1.15 -15.32 2.76
N GLU A 39 -0.10 -15.22 2.36
CA GLU A 39 -0.56 -14.32 1.30
C GLU A 39 -0.30 -12.86 1.65
N LEU A 40 -0.67 -12.41 2.86
CA LEU A 40 -0.36 -11.06 3.35
C LEU A 40 1.14 -10.76 3.35
N ARG A 41 2.00 -11.74 3.67
CA ARG A 41 3.46 -11.57 3.61
C ARG A 41 3.96 -11.41 2.18
N GLU A 42 3.40 -12.17 1.25
CA GLU A 42 3.76 -12.10 -0.17
C GLU A 42 3.31 -10.79 -0.80
N GLU A 43 2.08 -10.35 -0.48
CA GLU A 43 1.58 -9.03 -0.84
C GLU A 43 2.46 -7.91 -0.25
N ALA A 44 2.77 -7.99 1.04
CA ALA A 44 3.62 -7.00 1.70
C ALA A 44 5.02 -6.94 1.09
N LYS A 45 5.61 -8.09 0.75
CA LYS A 45 6.92 -8.16 0.07
C LYS A 45 6.86 -7.54 -1.31
N SER A 46 5.80 -7.81 -2.06
CA SER A 46 5.59 -7.24 -3.40
C SER A 46 5.39 -5.73 -3.34
N ALA A 47 4.57 -5.26 -2.41
CA ALA A 47 4.37 -3.85 -2.13
C ALA A 47 5.67 -3.16 -1.67
N ALA A 48 6.45 -3.79 -0.79
CA ALA A 48 7.74 -3.27 -0.34
C ALA A 48 8.76 -3.18 -1.47
N LYS A 49 8.83 -4.19 -2.35
CA LYS A 49 9.69 -4.16 -3.54
C LYS A 49 9.28 -3.03 -4.48
N ALA A 50 7.97 -2.91 -4.78
CA ALA A 50 7.46 -1.83 -5.61
C ALA A 50 7.76 -0.46 -4.99
N GLY A 51 7.49 -0.28 -3.70
CA GLY A 51 7.80 0.94 -2.95
C GLY A 51 9.29 1.27 -2.98
N GLY A 52 10.16 0.28 -2.81
CA GLY A 52 11.62 0.43 -2.92
C GLY A 52 12.06 0.83 -4.33
N MET A 53 11.48 0.23 -5.37
CA MET A 53 11.75 0.60 -6.77
C MET A 53 11.32 2.04 -7.07
N PHE A 54 10.14 2.46 -6.63
CA PHE A 54 9.69 3.84 -6.80
C PHE A 54 10.54 4.84 -5.99
N GLY A 55 10.95 4.48 -4.77
CA GLY A 55 11.89 5.29 -3.98
C GLY A 55 13.24 5.45 -4.66
N GLY A 56 13.82 4.35 -5.16
CA GLY A 56 15.06 4.36 -5.93
C GLY A 56 14.94 5.18 -7.22
N ALA A 57 13.84 5.02 -7.96
CA ALA A 57 13.58 5.77 -9.18
C ALA A 57 13.42 7.28 -8.91
N ALA A 58 12.77 7.66 -7.81
CA ALA A 58 12.64 9.06 -7.41
C ALA A 58 14.00 9.68 -7.09
N LEU A 59 14.85 8.98 -6.34
CA LEU A 59 16.20 9.44 -6.01
C LEU A 59 17.08 9.52 -7.27
N ALA A 60 17.09 8.47 -8.09
CA ALA A 60 17.85 8.44 -9.34
C ALA A 60 17.40 9.55 -10.28
N GLY A 61 16.10 9.73 -10.46
CA GLY A 61 15.53 10.81 -11.27
C GLY A 61 15.90 12.20 -10.76
N PHE A 62 15.87 12.41 -9.44
CA PHE A 62 16.33 13.66 -8.83
C PHE A 62 17.81 13.96 -9.13
N LEU A 63 18.69 12.96 -8.97
CA LEU A 63 20.11 13.10 -9.28
C LEU A 63 20.34 13.36 -10.77
N THR A 64 19.65 12.64 -11.66
CA THR A 64 19.72 12.88 -13.11
C THR A 64 19.34 14.31 -13.45
N ILE A 65 18.23 14.81 -12.90
CA ILE A 65 17.77 16.19 -13.09
C ILE A 65 18.82 17.20 -12.61
N LEU A 66 19.42 16.96 -11.44
CA LEU A 66 20.46 17.82 -10.86
C LEU A 66 21.69 17.88 -11.77
N PHE A 67 22.21 16.72 -12.20
CA PHE A 67 23.39 16.66 -13.05
C PHE A 67 23.15 17.23 -14.45
N VAL A 68 21.96 17.01 -15.03
CA VAL A 68 21.59 17.64 -16.30
C VAL A 68 21.52 19.17 -16.15
N SER A 69 20.97 19.68 -15.05
CA SER A 69 20.91 21.11 -14.79
C SER A 69 22.31 21.72 -14.63
N TYR A 70 23.19 21.01 -13.91
CA TYR A 70 24.58 21.43 -13.74
C TYR A 70 25.35 21.39 -15.07
N ALA A 71 25.20 20.33 -15.85
CA ALA A 71 25.82 20.21 -17.17
C ALA A 71 25.32 21.29 -18.14
N ALA A 72 24.02 21.62 -18.11
CA ALA A 72 23.45 22.69 -18.92
C ALA A 72 24.01 24.05 -18.54
N TRP A 73 24.09 24.35 -17.23
CA TRP A 73 24.72 25.57 -16.75
C TRP A 73 26.18 25.63 -17.18
N TRP A 74 26.98 24.61 -16.86
CA TRP A 74 28.39 24.56 -17.20
C TRP A 74 28.63 24.66 -18.72
N GLY A 75 27.80 23.99 -19.52
CA GLY A 75 27.83 24.07 -20.98
C GLY A 75 27.57 25.47 -21.52
N LEU A 76 26.54 26.16 -21.00
CA LEU A 76 26.25 27.55 -21.38
C LEU A 76 27.37 28.50 -20.94
N SER A 77 28.00 28.27 -19.79
CA SER A 77 29.11 29.10 -19.30
C SER A 77 30.33 29.09 -20.23
N ASN A 78 30.44 28.14 -21.17
CA ASN A 78 31.50 28.14 -22.18
C ASN A 78 31.29 29.20 -23.28
N VAL A 79 30.07 29.73 -23.43
CA VAL A 79 29.70 30.68 -24.50
C VAL A 79 29.12 31.99 -23.97
N MET A 80 28.83 32.09 -22.66
CA MET A 80 28.35 33.30 -22.01
C MET A 80 28.79 33.36 -20.54
N ASP A 81 28.61 34.51 -19.89
CA ASP A 81 28.89 34.67 -18.47
C ASP A 81 28.04 33.71 -17.61
N GLN A 82 28.66 33.22 -16.53
CA GLN A 82 28.09 32.20 -15.66
C GLN A 82 26.78 32.64 -15.00
N GLY A 83 26.59 33.94 -14.73
CA GLY A 83 25.36 34.49 -14.18
C GLY A 83 24.19 34.39 -15.15
N TRP A 84 24.41 34.73 -16.43
CA TRP A 84 23.39 34.59 -17.48
C TRP A 84 23.05 33.13 -17.76
N ALA A 85 24.04 32.25 -17.75
CA ALA A 85 23.83 30.80 -17.85
C ALA A 85 22.92 30.29 -16.72
N ALA A 86 23.19 30.73 -15.47
CA ALA A 86 22.38 30.39 -14.30
C ALA A 86 20.93 30.84 -14.45
N LEU A 87 20.72 32.09 -14.89
CA LEU A 87 19.40 32.67 -15.08
C LEU A 87 18.58 31.92 -16.12
N ILE A 88 19.21 31.48 -17.22
CA ILE A 88 18.53 30.69 -18.24
C ILE A 88 18.07 29.34 -17.67
N VAL A 89 18.96 28.60 -17.00
CA VAL A 89 18.60 27.31 -16.39
C VAL A 89 17.52 27.49 -15.32
N ALA A 90 17.59 28.54 -14.51
CA ALA A 90 16.57 28.89 -13.53
C ALA A 90 15.21 29.21 -14.18
N ALA A 91 15.20 29.94 -15.30
CA ALA A 91 13.98 30.23 -16.05
C ALA A 91 13.32 28.96 -16.59
N VAL A 92 14.11 28.00 -17.10
CA VAL A 92 13.57 26.69 -17.53
C VAL A 92 12.91 25.96 -16.36
N TRP A 93 13.54 25.94 -15.19
CA TRP A 93 12.95 25.35 -13.98
C TRP A 93 11.70 26.08 -13.49
N ALA A 94 11.66 27.40 -13.59
CA ALA A 94 10.48 28.19 -13.25
C ALA A 94 9.28 27.82 -14.13
N VAL A 95 9.49 27.67 -15.43
CA VAL A 95 8.45 27.22 -16.38
C VAL A 95 8.01 25.79 -16.06
N ALA A 96 8.95 24.86 -15.89
CA ALA A 96 8.64 23.48 -15.53
C ALA A 96 7.81 23.40 -14.23
N THR A 97 8.19 24.19 -13.22
CA THR A 97 7.51 24.29 -11.92
C THR A 97 6.09 24.83 -12.07
N ALA A 98 5.90 25.89 -12.86
CA ALA A 98 4.59 26.47 -13.13
C ALA A 98 3.65 25.44 -13.79
N ILE A 99 4.14 24.71 -14.80
CA ILE A 99 3.38 23.65 -15.48
C ILE A 99 3.00 22.55 -14.50
N LEU A 100 3.95 22.04 -13.73
CA LEU A 100 3.71 20.96 -12.76
C LEU A 100 2.73 21.38 -11.66
N ALA A 101 2.84 22.62 -11.15
CA ALA A 101 1.94 23.15 -10.14
C ALA A 101 0.49 23.25 -10.66
N VAL A 102 0.32 23.72 -11.90
CA VAL A 102 -1.01 23.81 -12.55
C VAL A 102 -1.58 22.42 -12.80
N ALA A 103 -0.79 21.51 -13.38
CA ALA A 103 -1.21 20.14 -13.66
C ALA A 103 -1.57 19.37 -12.37
N GLY A 104 -0.75 19.50 -11.33
CA GLY A 104 -0.99 18.92 -10.02
C GLY A 104 -2.28 19.45 -9.40
N ARG A 105 -2.52 20.76 -9.47
CA ARG A 105 -3.75 21.37 -8.98
C ARG A 105 -4.99 20.88 -9.75
N ALA A 106 -4.88 20.70 -11.07
CA ALA A 106 -5.96 20.15 -11.89
C ALA A 106 -6.29 18.70 -11.50
N ARG A 107 -5.26 17.86 -11.32
CA ARG A 107 -5.39 16.47 -10.88
C ARG A 107 -6.04 16.37 -9.49
N LEU A 108 -5.60 17.20 -8.53
CA LEU A 108 -6.18 17.24 -7.19
C LEU A 108 -7.67 17.65 -7.19
N ARG A 109 -8.05 18.58 -8.07
CA ARG A 109 -9.46 18.98 -8.24
C ARG A 109 -10.32 17.83 -8.77
N GLN A 110 -9.81 17.05 -9.73
CA GLN A 110 -10.51 15.87 -10.25
C GLN A 110 -10.73 14.81 -9.17
N VAL A 111 -9.69 14.49 -8.39
CA VAL A 111 -9.79 13.49 -7.31
C VAL A 111 -10.77 13.94 -6.21
N ARG A 112 -10.75 15.23 -5.84
CA ARG A 112 -11.72 15.79 -4.88
C ARG A 112 -13.17 15.77 -5.41
N GLY A 113 -13.38 15.93 -6.72
CA GLY A 113 -14.70 15.82 -7.34
C GLY A 113 -15.30 14.41 -7.31
N VAL A 114 -14.46 13.36 -7.14
CA VAL A 114 -14.89 11.95 -7.01
C VAL A 114 -15.09 11.52 -5.54
N LEU A 115 -14.56 12.29 -4.58
CA LEU A 115 -14.67 12.04 -3.12
C LEU A 115 -15.76 12.85 -2.35
N PRO A 116 -16.84 13.42 -2.94
CA PRO A 116 -17.78 14.26 -2.19
C PRO A 116 -18.60 13.51 -1.13
N ARG A 117 -18.66 12.17 -1.17
CA ARG A 117 -19.45 11.37 -0.21
C ARG A 117 -18.73 11.00 1.09
N THR A 118 -17.40 11.02 1.13
CA THR A 118 -16.66 10.56 2.32
C THR A 118 -16.58 11.62 3.42
N GLN A 119 -16.71 12.91 3.09
CA GLN A 119 -16.77 13.97 4.11
C GLN A 119 -18.16 14.10 4.75
N GLU A 120 -19.23 13.75 4.04
CA GLU A 120 -20.59 13.71 4.62
C GLU A 120 -20.72 12.56 5.63
N THR A 121 -20.22 11.36 5.30
CA THR A 121 -20.31 10.20 6.20
C THR A 121 -19.47 10.37 7.48
N VAL A 122 -18.28 10.98 7.41
CA VAL A 122 -17.44 11.22 8.61
C VAL A 122 -18.02 12.33 9.50
N ARG A 123 -18.72 13.32 8.93
CA ARG A 123 -19.41 14.37 9.70
C ARG A 123 -20.75 13.92 10.29
N GLN A 124 -21.35 12.84 9.79
CA GLN A 124 -22.60 12.28 10.31
C GLN A 124 -22.43 11.25 11.43
N VAL A 125 -21.21 10.76 11.70
CA VAL A 125 -20.93 9.84 12.82
C VAL A 125 -20.10 10.45 13.96
N PRO A 126 -20.53 11.57 14.61
CA PRO A 126 -20.10 11.88 15.98
C PRO A 126 -20.94 11.17 17.06
N GLY A 127 -22.16 10.73 16.71
CA GLY A 127 -23.16 10.26 17.69
C GLY A 127 -23.15 8.76 18.01
N ALA A 128 -22.57 7.91 17.16
CA ALA A 128 -22.71 6.45 17.31
C ALA A 128 -21.68 5.79 18.24
N ILE A 129 -20.70 6.54 18.76
CA ILE A 129 -19.67 6.03 19.68
C ILE A 129 -19.94 6.45 21.14
N ARG A 130 -21.00 7.22 21.40
CA ARG A 130 -21.35 7.70 22.74
C ARG A 130 -22.81 7.39 23.08
N ASP A 131 -23.10 6.11 23.26
CA ASP A 131 -24.02 5.55 24.27
C ASP A 131 -24.39 4.10 23.90
N PRO A 132 -23.69 3.13 24.49
CA PRO A 132 -24.43 2.05 25.09
C PRO A 132 -23.98 1.85 26.54
N ILE A 133 -24.95 1.50 27.40
CA ILE A 133 -24.80 1.15 28.82
C ILE A 133 -24.96 2.34 29.78
N ARG A 134 -26.17 2.92 29.78
CA ARG A 134 -26.80 3.41 31.01
C ARG A 134 -28.30 3.19 30.88
N ASP A 135 -28.72 1.95 31.17
CA ASP A 135 -30.03 1.61 31.75
C ASP A 135 -30.22 0.08 31.75
N ARG A 136 -29.72 -0.56 32.82
CA ARG A 136 -30.43 -1.64 33.52
C ARG A 136 -29.84 -1.81 34.91
#